data_AF-A0A0F8YHR9-F1
#
_entry.id   AF-A0A0F8YHR9-F1
#
_cell.length_a   1.000
_cell.length_b   1.000
_cell.length_c   1.000
_cell.angle_alpha   90.00
_cell.angle_beta   90.00
_cell.angle_gamma   90.00
#
_symmetry.space_group_name_H-M   'P 1'
#
loop_
_entity.id
_entity.type
_entity.pdbx_description
1 polymer ?
#
loop_
_entity_poly.entity_id
_entity_poly.type
_entity_poly.pdbx_seq_one_letter_code
_entity_poly.pdbx_strand_id
1 'polypeptide(L)'
;MKVDFYCKNCELDQTLSAARCRNGSVKWFRARCGCGKKLIRRITDKSNDPYYYESRNVKMDREKHRRDLIQPGQEGFRTYYPEAQRKLEEAEEKLYKEEARKERERDTLYKKHKHDDKELVKKVIKKEMEIEYGGN
;
A
#
# COMPACT_ATOMS: atom_id res chain seq x y z
N MET A 1 -25.60 -12.20 8.24
CA MET A 1 -25.07 -11.95 6.86
C MET A 1 -24.20 -10.71 6.92
N LYS A 2 -23.18 -10.61 6.06
CA LYS A 2 -22.33 -9.41 5.97
C LYS A 2 -22.95 -8.42 4.98
N VAL A 3 -23.01 -7.15 5.37
CA VAL A 3 -23.54 -6.05 4.55
C VAL A 3 -22.65 -4.83 4.75
N ASP A 4 -22.43 -4.08 3.68
CA ASP A 4 -21.67 -2.84 3.73
C ASP A 4 -22.54 -1.68 4.21
N PHE A 5 -22.01 -0.92 5.18
CA PHE A 5 -22.61 0.30 5.69
C PHE A 5 -21.59 1.43 5.70
N TYR A 6 -22.06 2.65 5.54
CA TYR A 6 -21.28 3.86 5.80
C TYR A 6 -21.73 4.47 7.13
N CYS A 7 -20.77 4.94 7.94
CA CYS A 7 -21.06 5.67 9.18
C CYS A 7 -20.62 7.12 9.05
N LYS A 8 -21.56 8.06 8.99
CA LYS A 8 -21.27 9.52 8.91
C LYS A 8 -20.46 10.08 10.08
N ASN A 9 -20.41 9.38 11.21
CA ASN A 9 -19.64 9.83 12.37
C ASN A 9 -18.19 9.39 12.34
N CYS A 10 -17.94 8.21 11.78
CA CYS A 10 -16.60 7.68 11.68
C CYS A 10 -16.01 7.94 10.29
N GLU A 11 -16.85 8.34 9.34
CA GLU A 11 -16.52 8.57 7.93
C GLU A 11 -15.92 7.36 7.23
N LEU A 12 -16.36 6.16 7.63
CA LEU A 12 -15.84 4.89 7.13
C LEU A 12 -16.93 3.95 6.64
N ASP A 13 -16.63 3.34 5.49
CA ASP A 13 -17.30 2.15 4.97
C ASP A 13 -16.81 0.93 5.74
N GLN A 14 -17.76 0.11 6.19
CA GLN A 14 -17.49 -1.06 7.00
C GLN A 14 -18.43 -2.20 6.63
N THR A 15 -17.86 -3.38 6.47
CA THR A 15 -18.61 -4.61 6.27
C THR A 15 -18.98 -5.21 7.62
N LEU A 16 -20.24 -5.09 8.02
CA LEU A 16 -20.73 -5.53 9.33
C LEU A 16 -21.68 -6.71 9.23
N SER A 17 -21.74 -7.50 10.31
CA SER A 17 -22.83 -8.46 10.47
C SER A 17 -24.14 -7.70 10.69
N ALA A 18 -25.11 -7.92 9.82
CA ALA A 18 -26.37 -7.21 9.82
C ALA A 18 -27.56 -8.14 10.05
N ALA A 19 -28.54 -7.63 10.78
CA ALA A 19 -29.87 -8.22 10.88
C ALA A 19 -30.73 -7.74 9.71
N ARG A 20 -31.49 -8.64 9.09
CA ARG A 20 -32.53 -8.29 8.12
C ARG A 20 -33.80 -7.94 8.88
N CYS A 21 -34.36 -6.76 8.61
CA CYS A 21 -35.60 -6.28 9.19
C CYS A 21 -36.64 -6.07 8.08
N ARG A 22 -37.93 -6.19 8.44
CA ARG A 22 -39.06 -5.87 7.55
C ARG A 22 -40.15 -5.13 8.31
N ASN A 23 -40.83 -4.21 7.65
CA ASN A 23 -42.12 -3.66 8.08
C ASN A 23 -43.01 -3.51 6.84
N GLY A 24 -44.06 -4.33 6.74
CA GLY A 24 -44.85 -4.50 5.53
C GLY A 24 -43.96 -4.85 4.32
N SER A 25 -44.10 -4.06 3.25
CA SER A 25 -43.31 -4.21 2.01
C SER A 25 -41.88 -3.66 2.12
N VAL A 26 -41.59 -2.86 3.15
CA VAL A 26 -40.28 -2.23 3.32
C VAL A 26 -39.32 -3.20 4.02
N LYS A 27 -38.17 -3.41 3.40
CA LYS A 27 -37.10 -4.32 3.87
C LYS A 27 -35.79 -3.52 4.00
N TRP A 28 -35.07 -3.73 5.09
CA TRP A 28 -33.77 -3.09 5.33
C TRP A 28 -32.83 -3.98 6.14
N PHE A 29 -31.54 -3.66 6.09
CA PHE A 29 -30.52 -4.21 6.99
C PHE A 29 -30.22 -3.22 8.09
N ARG A 30 -29.98 -3.74 9.29
CA ARG A 30 -29.58 -2.95 10.45
C ARG A 30 -28.30 -3.52 11.06
N ALA A 31 -27.35 -2.64 11.35
CA ALA A 31 -26.14 -2.94 12.09
C ALA A 31 -25.83 -1.84 13.12
N ARG A 32 -24.85 -2.08 13.98
CA ARG A 32 -24.33 -1.10 14.93
C ARG A 32 -22.86 -0.85 14.63
N CYS A 33 -22.49 0.42 14.49
CA CYS A 33 -21.10 0.82 14.34
C CYS A 33 -20.36 0.74 15.68
N GLY A 34 -19.03 0.63 15.65
CA GLY A 34 -18.17 0.72 16.85
C GLY A 34 -18.38 2.02 17.65
N CYS A 35 -18.76 3.13 17.00
CA CYS A 35 -19.13 4.38 17.68
C CYS A 35 -20.52 4.37 18.35
N GLY A 36 -21.22 3.24 18.36
CA GLY A 36 -22.54 3.09 18.98
C GLY A 36 -23.74 3.50 18.11
N LYS A 37 -23.53 4.23 17.00
CA LYS A 37 -24.61 4.62 16.07
C LYS A 37 -25.22 3.43 15.35
N LYS A 38 -26.54 3.50 15.10
CA LYS A 38 -27.29 2.51 14.32
C LYS A 38 -27.14 2.84 12.83
N LEU A 39 -26.72 1.85 12.05
CA LEU A 39 -26.61 1.96 10.60
C LEU A 39 -27.78 1.20 9.96
N ILE A 40 -28.40 1.81 8.96
CA ILE A 40 -29.58 1.27 8.27
C ILE A 40 -29.32 1.31 6.77
N ARG A 41 -29.51 0.20 6.08
CA ARG A 41 -29.39 0.06 4.62
C ARG A 41 -30.73 -0.40 4.07
N ARG A 42 -31.44 0.42 3.30
CA ARG A 42 -32.77 0.07 2.76
C ARG A 42 -32.60 -0.75 1.48
N ILE A 43 -33.34 -1.85 1.38
CA ILE A 43 -33.28 -2.77 0.23
C ILE A 43 -34.28 -2.36 -0.85
N THR A 44 -35.50 -2.04 -0.42
CA THR A 44 -36.66 -1.77 -1.29
C THR A 44 -36.82 -0.30 -1.60
N ASP A 45 -36.54 0.56 -0.61
CA ASP A 45 -36.68 2.01 -0.71
C ASP A 45 -35.29 2.67 -0.72
N LYS A 46 -34.59 2.53 -1.86
CA LYS A 46 -33.21 3.01 -2.04
C LYS A 46 -33.13 4.53 -2.05
N SER A 47 -34.18 5.21 -2.50
CA SER A 47 -34.29 6.68 -2.53
C SER A 47 -34.16 7.29 -1.13
N ASN A 48 -34.74 6.65 -0.11
CA ASN A 48 -34.66 7.10 1.28
C ASN A 48 -33.52 6.42 2.06
N ASP A 49 -32.62 5.70 1.38
CA ASP A 49 -31.40 5.21 2.00
C ASP A 49 -30.38 6.35 2.03
N PRO A 50 -30.02 6.89 3.21
CA PRO A 50 -29.06 7.98 3.30
C PRO A 50 -27.70 7.63 2.70
N TYR A 51 -27.38 6.33 2.63
CA TYR A 51 -26.07 5.80 2.31
C TYR A 51 -26.00 5.14 0.93
N TYR A 52 -27.12 4.96 0.23
CA TYR A 52 -27.11 4.25 -1.05
C TYR A 52 -26.25 4.98 -2.09
N TYR A 53 -26.45 6.28 -2.23
CA TYR A 53 -25.72 7.12 -3.16
C TYR A 53 -24.26 7.33 -2.72
N GLU A 54 -24.02 7.55 -1.43
CA GLU A 54 -22.68 7.73 -0.86
C GLU A 54 -21.81 6.50 -1.13
N SER A 55 -22.26 5.30 -0.74
CA SER A 55 -21.51 4.06 -1.01
C SER A 55 -21.41 3.75 -2.51
N ARG A 56 -22.40 4.14 -3.32
CA ARG A 56 -22.32 3.99 -4.79
C ARG A 56 -21.20 4.86 -5.35
N ASN A 57 -21.10 6.11 -4.93
CA ASN A 57 -20.07 7.04 -5.39
C ASN A 57 -18.68 6.55 -5.00
N VAL A 58 -18.47 6.16 -3.74
CA VAL A 58 -17.19 5.57 -3.30
C VAL A 58 -16.82 4.33 -4.12
N LYS A 59 -17.80 3.47 -4.42
CA LYS A 59 -17.55 2.31 -5.30
C LYS A 59 -17.15 2.73 -6.72
N MET A 60 -17.82 3.73 -7.29
CA MET A 60 -17.46 4.26 -8.61
C MET A 60 -16.06 4.89 -8.60
N ASP A 61 -15.70 5.63 -7.55
CA ASP A 61 -14.39 6.25 -7.40
C ASP A 61 -13.30 5.18 -7.26
N ARG A 62 -13.53 4.15 -6.43
CA ARG A 62 -12.62 3.01 -6.31
C ARG A 62 -12.41 2.28 -7.63
N GLU A 63 -13.46 2.12 -8.44
CA GLU A 63 -13.33 1.49 -9.75
C GLU A 63 -12.61 2.41 -10.75
N LYS A 64 -12.95 3.70 -10.76
CA LYS A 64 -12.32 4.72 -11.62
C LYS A 64 -10.81 4.80 -11.37
N HIS A 65 -10.42 4.77 -10.10
CA HIS A 65 -9.02 4.81 -9.66
C HIS A 65 -8.40 3.43 -9.46
N ARG A 66 -9.09 2.34 -9.83
CA ARG A 66 -8.59 0.97 -9.61
C ARG A 66 -7.25 0.74 -10.30
N ARG A 67 -7.06 1.35 -11.48
CA ARG A 67 -5.80 1.28 -12.24
C ARG A 67 -4.70 2.06 -11.53
N ASP A 68 -5.01 3.27 -11.06
CA ASP A 68 -4.05 4.14 -10.36
C ASP A 68 -3.54 3.53 -9.04
N LEU A 69 -4.29 2.59 -8.48
CA LEU A 69 -3.94 1.89 -7.24
C LEU A 69 -3.13 0.59 -7.48
N ILE A 70 -2.92 0.15 -8.73
CA ILE A 70 -2.15 -1.07 -9.03
C ILE A 70 -0.70 -0.83 -8.57
N GLN A 71 -0.21 -1.70 -7.69
CA GLN A 71 1.14 -1.60 -7.13
C GLN A 71 2.19 -2.31 -7.99
N PRO A 72 3.47 -1.88 -7.95
CA PRO A 72 4.58 -2.66 -8.50
C PRO A 72 4.62 -4.05 -7.84
N GLY A 73 4.41 -5.10 -8.64
CA GLY A 73 4.28 -6.49 -8.17
C GLY A 73 2.89 -7.09 -8.31
N GLN A 74 1.86 -6.28 -8.59
CA GLN A 74 0.52 -6.78 -8.93
C GLN A 74 0.40 -7.11 -10.42
N GLU A 75 -0.43 -8.11 -10.73
CA GLU A 75 -0.70 -8.53 -12.10
C GLU A 75 -1.27 -7.37 -12.93
N GLY A 76 -0.76 -7.19 -14.14
CA GLY A 76 -1.17 -6.11 -15.03
C GLY A 76 -0.46 -4.78 -14.80
N PHE A 77 0.32 -4.59 -13.73
CA PHE A 77 1.10 -3.36 -13.53
C PHE A 77 2.02 -3.08 -14.72
N ARG A 78 2.76 -4.09 -15.19
CA ARG A 78 3.63 -3.98 -16.37
C ARG A 78 2.87 -3.60 -17.64
N THR A 79 1.63 -4.05 -17.78
CA THR A 79 0.78 -3.78 -18.94
C THR A 79 0.24 -2.35 -18.92
N TYR A 80 -0.22 -1.87 -17.76
CA TYR A 80 -0.83 -0.55 -17.63
C TYR A 80 0.19 0.58 -17.39
N TYR A 81 1.34 0.26 -16.80
CA TYR A 81 2.40 1.22 -16.42
C TYR A 81 3.79 0.79 -16.91
N PRO A 82 3.99 0.61 -18.24
CA PRO A 82 5.25 0.10 -18.78
C PRO A 82 6.44 1.02 -18.51
N GLU A 83 6.25 2.34 -18.51
CA GLU A 83 7.33 3.29 -18.23
C GLU A 83 7.76 3.27 -16.76
N ALA A 84 6.80 3.16 -15.84
CA ALA A 84 7.10 3.05 -14.41
C ALA A 84 7.84 1.73 -14.12
N GLN A 85 7.40 0.64 -14.74
CA GLN A 85 8.08 -0.64 -14.67
C GLN A 85 9.53 -0.54 -15.17
N ARG A 86 9.77 0.09 -16.33
CA ARG A 86 11.13 0.25 -16.86
C ARG A 86 12.03 1.04 -15.91
N LYS A 87 11.52 2.12 -15.30
CA LYS A 87 12.28 2.90 -14.32
C LYS A 87 12.64 2.08 -13.07
N LEU A 88 11.75 1.20 -12.62
CA LEU A 88 12.02 0.30 -11.50
C LEU A 88 13.11 -0.71 -11.86
N GLU A 89 13.00 -1.35 -13.01
CA GLU A 89 14.01 -2.30 -13.51
C GLU A 89 15.38 -1.63 -13.67
N GLU A 90 15.43 -0.41 -14.24
CA GLU A 90 16.66 0.39 -14.35
C GLU A 90 17.24 0.76 -12.97
N ALA A 91 16.40 1.03 -11.97
CA ALA A 91 16.84 1.35 -10.62
C ALA A 91 17.40 0.10 -9.90
N GLU A 92 16.72 -1.05 -10.03
CA GLU A 92 17.19 -2.33 -9.50
C GLU A 92 18.53 -2.73 -10.11
N GLU A 93 18.70 -2.59 -11.43
CA GLU A 93 19.95 -2.90 -12.11
C GLU A 93 21.10 -1.99 -11.65
N LYS A 94 20.82 -0.69 -11.44
CA LYS A 94 21.82 0.26 -10.92
C LYS A 94 22.26 -0.12 -9.50
N LEU A 95 21.31 -0.44 -8.63
CA LEU A 95 21.59 -0.89 -7.27
C LEU A 95 22.47 -2.14 -7.28
N TYR A 96 22.09 -3.15 -8.07
CA TYR A 96 22.88 -4.38 -8.21
C TYR A 96 24.31 -4.11 -8.70
N LYS A 97 24.48 -3.26 -9.72
CA LYS A 97 25.81 -2.88 -10.23
C LYS A 97 26.63 -2.14 -9.17
N GLU A 98 25.99 -1.27 -8.39
CA GLU A 98 26.65 -0.52 -7.33
C GLU A 98 27.10 -1.43 -6.19
N GLU A 99 26.25 -2.38 -5.77
CA GLU A 99 26.58 -3.39 -4.76
C GLU A 99 27.74 -4.28 -5.22
N ALA A 100 27.69 -4.78 -6.46
CA ALA A 100 28.77 -5.57 -7.03
C ALA A 100 30.08 -4.78 -7.14
N ARG A 101 30.01 -3.47 -7.44
CA ARG A 101 31.19 -2.59 -7.43
C ARG A 101 31.75 -2.43 -6.02
N LYS A 102 30.88 -2.14 -5.04
CA LYS A 102 31.26 -2.03 -3.62
C LYS A 102 31.90 -3.32 -3.10
N GLU A 103 31.37 -4.47 -3.50
CA GLU A 103 31.93 -5.77 -3.14
C GLU A 103 33.33 -6.00 -3.74
N ARG A 104 33.53 -5.73 -5.03
CA ARG A 104 34.86 -5.82 -5.66
C ARG A 104 35.87 -4.85 -5.03
N GLU A 105 35.44 -3.63 -4.71
CA GLU A 105 36.28 -2.66 -4.00
C GLU A 105 36.67 -3.17 -2.60
N ARG A 106 35.73 -3.79 -1.88
CA ARG A 106 35.97 -4.40 -0.56
C ARG A 106 36.99 -5.54 -0.67
N ASP A 107 36.82 -6.43 -1.64
CA ASP A 107 37.73 -7.56 -1.88
C ASP A 107 39.14 -7.11 -2.28
N THR A 108 39.24 -6.10 -3.14
CA THR A 108 40.54 -5.56 -3.55
C THR A 108 41.25 -4.85 -2.39
N LEU A 109 40.51 -4.12 -1.55
CA LEU A 109 41.03 -3.52 -0.32
C LEU A 109 41.54 -4.60 0.64
N TYR A 110 40.75 -5.65 0.86
CA TYR A 110 41.11 -6.79 1.71
C TYR A 110 42.38 -7.48 1.23
N LYS A 111 42.49 -7.79 -0.07
CA LYS A 111 43.69 -8.42 -0.65
C LYS A 111 44.94 -7.56 -0.52
N LYS A 112 44.84 -6.23 -0.68
CA LYS A 112 45.99 -5.31 -0.61
C LYS A 112 46.56 -5.14 0.79
N HIS A 113 45.73 -5.17 1.82
CA HIS A 113 46.16 -4.96 3.21
C HIS A 113 46.10 -6.22 4.08
N LYS A 114 46.08 -7.40 3.46
CA LYS A 114 46.03 -8.71 4.12
C LYS A 114 47.17 -8.96 5.13
N HIS A 115 48.30 -8.25 5.00
CA HIS A 115 49.46 -8.37 5.88
C HIS A 115 49.56 -7.26 6.96
N ASP A 116 48.73 -6.21 6.87
CA ASP A 116 48.74 -5.05 7.77
C ASP A 116 47.37 -4.87 8.44
N ASP A 117 47.02 -5.79 9.37
CA ASP A 117 45.70 -5.88 10.01
C ASP A 117 45.22 -4.55 10.63
N LYS A 118 46.12 -3.75 11.22
CA LYS A 118 45.75 -2.45 11.84
C LYS A 118 45.41 -1.36 10.83
N GLU A 119 45.99 -1.38 9.63
CA GLU A 119 45.68 -0.40 8.58
C GLU A 119 44.37 -0.71 7.86
N LEU A 120 44.10 -2.01 7.61
CA LEU A 120 42.89 -2.46 6.95
C LEU A 120 41.65 -2.04 7.75
N VAL A 121 41.64 -2.28 9.07
CA VAL A 121 40.52 -1.94 9.96
C VAL A 121 40.25 -0.43 9.98
N LYS A 122 41.30 0.41 10.06
CA LYS A 122 41.13 1.88 10.03
C LYS A 122 40.56 2.39 8.70
N LYS A 123 40.95 1.80 7.56
CA LYS A 123 40.47 2.21 6.23
C LYS A 123 39.06 1.75 5.94
N VAL A 124 38.68 0.54 6.36
CA VAL A 124 37.29 0.05 6.22
C VAL A 124 36.33 0.91 7.03
N ILE A 125 36.63 1.17 8.31
CA ILE A 125 35.80 2.02 9.19
C ILE A 125 35.68 3.43 8.62
N LYS A 126 36.78 4.03 8.14
CA LYS A 126 36.75 5.37 7.53
C LYS A 126 35.86 5.42 6.29
N LYS A 127 35.92 4.39 5.43
CA LYS A 127 35.16 4.34 4.18
C LYS A 127 33.66 4.08 4.42
N GLU A 128 33.30 3.28 5.43
CA GLU A 128 31.90 3.09 5.84
C GLU A 128 31.31 4.36 6.46
N MET A 129 32.07 5.08 7.29
CA MET A 129 31.65 6.38 7.84
C MET A 129 31.47 7.46 6.75
N GLU A 130 32.31 7.49 5.72
CA GLU A 130 32.14 8.42 4.59
C GLU A 130 30.88 8.11 3.76
N ILE A 131 30.44 6.85 3.71
CA ILE A 131 29.21 6.43 3.00
C ILE A 131 27.96 6.79 3.82
N GLU A 132 27.97 6.63 5.15
CA GLU A 132 26.83 6.97 6.02
C GLU A 132 26.62 8.48 6.19
N TYR A 133 27.71 9.28 6.18
CA TYR A 133 27.66 10.71 6.52
C TYR A 133 28.01 11.65 5.35
N GLY A 134 28.35 11.13 4.17
CA GLY A 134 28.74 11.92 2.98
C GLY A 134 27.63 12.15 1.95
N GLY A 135 26.41 11.67 2.19
CA GLY A 135 25.24 11.88 1.31
C GLY A 135 24.46 13.14 1.68
N ASN A 136 24.81 14.26 1.04
CA ASN A 136 23.96 15.46 0.92
C ASN A 136 23.29 15.45 -0.46
#